data_AF-A0A0V0G865-F1
#
_entry.id   AF-A0A0V0G865-F1
#
_cell.length_a   1.000
_cell.length_b   1.000
_cell.length_c   1.000
_cell.angle_alpha   90.00
_cell.angle_beta   90.00
_cell.angle_gamma   90.00
#
_symmetry.space_group_name_H-M   'P 1'
#
loop_
_entity.id
_entity.type
_entity.pdbx_description
1 polymer ?
#
loop_
_entity_poly.entity_id
_entity_poly.type
_entity_poly.pdbx_seq_one_letter_code
_entity_poly.pdbx_strand_id
1 'polypeptide(L)'
;MKEVPKKKVERFSDEENNPCLKEHNMSLNCLSQNNYDPDECQKYFQNYKLCKSFWNEVRRYRRINGIRPLLPPPSERESIKAKYFETGKFH
;
A
#
# COMPACT_ATOMS: atom_id res chain seq x y z
N MET A 1 -8.08 32.18 -21.29
CA MET A 1 -7.05 31.19 -20.89
C MET A 1 -7.79 29.96 -20.41
N LYS A 2 -7.61 28.80 -21.04
CA LYS A 2 -8.29 27.56 -20.62
C LYS A 2 -7.53 26.98 -19.42
N GLU A 3 -8.21 26.81 -18.29
CA GLU A 3 -7.64 26.16 -17.11
C GLU A 3 -7.25 24.73 -17.48
N VAL A 4 -5.95 24.43 -17.36
CA VAL A 4 -5.44 23.06 -17.49
C VAL A 4 -5.75 22.36 -16.16
N PRO A 5 -6.49 21.23 -16.16
CA PRO A 5 -6.77 20.51 -14.92
C PRO A 5 -5.45 20.06 -14.31
N LYS A 6 -5.12 20.60 -13.13
CA LYS A 6 -3.94 20.21 -12.36
C LYS A 6 -4.05 18.70 -12.10
N LYS A 7 -3.27 17.88 -12.82
CA LYS A 7 -3.09 16.48 -12.47
C LYS A 7 -2.70 16.47 -10.99
N LYS A 8 -3.53 15.88 -10.12
CA LYS A 8 -3.15 15.63 -8.73
C LYS A 8 -1.84 14.86 -8.81
N VAL A 9 -0.74 15.50 -8.43
CA VAL A 9 0.50 14.80 -8.16
C VAL A 9 0.16 13.97 -6.93
N GLU A 10 -0.24 12.71 -7.12
CA GLU A 10 -0.41 11.77 -6.01
C GLU A 10 0.94 11.74 -5.30
N ARG A 11 1.02 12.42 -4.17
CA ARG A 11 2.25 12.46 -3.39
C ARG A 11 2.49 11.02 -2.96
N PHE A 12 3.58 10.44 -3.42
CA PHE A 12 3.96 9.06 -3.08
C PHE A 12 4.07 8.83 -1.56
N SER A 13 4.25 9.91 -0.80
CA SER A 13 4.29 10.01 0.65
C SER A 13 2.92 10.18 1.33
N ASP A 14 1.83 10.14 0.58
CA ASP A 14 0.49 10.32 1.10
C ASP A 14 -0.06 8.96 1.56
N GLU A 15 -0.29 8.82 2.87
CA GLU A 15 -0.87 7.62 3.46
C GLU A 15 -2.27 7.34 2.90
N GLU A 16 -3.01 8.34 2.44
CA GLU A 16 -4.32 8.11 1.82
C GLU A 16 -4.21 7.32 0.53
N ASN A 17 -3.18 7.57 -0.27
CA ASN A 17 -3.03 7.00 -1.62
C ASN A 17 -2.02 5.83 -1.68
N ASN A 18 -1.09 5.77 -0.72
CA ASN A 18 -0.08 4.71 -0.61
C ASN A 18 -0.26 3.89 0.68
N PRO A 19 -0.96 2.75 0.63
CA PRO A 19 -1.21 1.95 1.82
C PRO A 19 0.00 1.13 2.29
N CYS A 20 1.11 1.20 1.56
CA CYS A 20 2.38 0.51 1.86
C CYS A 20 3.54 1.50 2.10
N LEU A 21 3.22 2.75 2.45
CA LEU A 21 4.23 3.79 2.68
C LEU A 21 5.21 3.38 3.79
N LYS A 22 4.71 2.74 4.86
CA LYS A 22 5.52 2.27 5.97
C LYS A 22 6.54 1.22 5.53
N GLU A 23 6.10 0.17 4.83
CA GLU A 23 6.97 -0.91 4.36
C GLU A 23 7.96 -0.39 3.31
N HIS A 24 7.55 0.57 2.47
CA HIS A 24 8.44 1.25 1.54
C HIS A 24 9.55 1.99 2.28
N ASN A 25 9.21 2.82 3.27
CA ASN A 25 10.19 3.56 4.06
C ASN A 25 11.14 2.63 4.83
N MET A 26 10.65 1.49 5.35
CA MET A 26 11.50 0.49 5.99
C MET A 26 12.52 -0.10 5.00
N SER A 27 12.11 -0.39 3.76
CA SER A 27 13.03 -0.90 2.73
C SER A 27 14.11 0.12 2.35
N LEU A 28 13.74 1.39 2.24
CA LEU A 28 14.69 2.48 1.98
C LEU A 28 15.64 2.71 3.16
N ASN A 29 15.13 2.62 4.39
CA ASN A 29 15.96 2.76 5.59
C ASN A 29 17.00 1.62 5.68
N CYS A 30 16.60 0.38 5.41
CA CYS A 30 17.54 -0.73 5.37
C CYS A 30 18.67 -0.49 4.36
N LEU A 31 18.34 -0.07 3.13
CA LEU A 31 19.34 0.26 2.13
C LEU A 31 20.29 1.36 2.62
N SER A 32 19.73 2.43 3.19
CA SER A 32 20.50 3.54 3.74
C SER A 32 21.49 3.11 4.83
N GLN A 33 21.17 2.07 5.60
CA GLN A 33 22.00 1.57 6.69
C GLN A 33 23.05 0.56 6.23
N ASN A 34 22.83 -0.10 5.09
CA ASN A 34 23.65 -1.22 4.61
C ASN A 34 24.38 -0.88 3.29
N ASN A 35 24.83 0.37 3.13
CA ASN A 35 25.55 0.84 1.92
C ASN A 35 24.81 0.54 0.60
N TYR A 36 23.48 0.54 0.63
CA TYR A 36 22.60 0.19 -0.47
C TYR A 36 22.76 -1.25 -1.00
N ASP A 37 23.25 -2.17 -0.16
CA ASP A 37 23.26 -3.60 -0.48
C ASP A 37 21.83 -4.17 -0.45
N PRO A 38 21.28 -4.64 -1.58
CA PRO A 38 19.93 -5.20 -1.62
C PRO A 38 19.82 -6.56 -0.92
N ASP A 39 20.90 -7.31 -0.79
CA ASP A 39 20.88 -8.67 -0.25
C ASP A 39 20.68 -8.65 1.27
N GLU A 40 21.19 -7.64 1.96
CA GLU A 40 20.92 -7.38 3.38
C GLU A 40 19.45 -7.00 3.65
N CYS A 41 18.72 -6.55 2.63
CA CYS A 41 17.39 -5.95 2.77
C CYS A 41 16.23 -6.80 2.23
N GLN A 42 16.48 -8.05 1.85
CA GLN A 42 15.49 -8.94 1.22
C GLN A 42 14.19 -9.07 2.03
N LYS A 43 14.27 -9.15 3.37
CA LYS A 43 13.08 -9.23 4.24
C LYS A 43 12.19 -7.98 4.14
N TYR A 44 12.79 -6.80 4.06
CA TYR A 44 12.03 -5.55 3.93
C TYR A 44 11.39 -5.44 2.55
N PHE A 45 12.08 -5.88 1.49
CA PHE A 45 11.48 -5.95 0.15
C PHE A 45 10.34 -6.96 0.08
N GLN A 46 10.48 -8.12 0.71
CA GLN A 46 9.40 -9.10 0.80
C GLN A 46 8.19 -8.51 1.52
N ASN A 47 8.37 -7.83 2.66
CA ASN A 47 7.29 -7.15 3.36
C ASN A 47 6.59 -6.11 2.47
N TYR A 48 7.34 -5.29 1.75
CA TYR A 48 6.76 -4.31 0.82
C TYR A 48 6.00 -4.98 -0.33
N LYS A 49 6.50 -6.07 -0.90
CA LYS A 49 5.82 -6.87 -1.94
C LYS A 49 4.53 -7.49 -1.42
N LEU A 50 4.55 -8.05 -0.21
CA LEU A 50 3.37 -8.64 0.44
C LEU A 50 2.30 -7.58 0.69
N CYS A 51 2.68 -6.41 1.20
CA CYS A 51 1.76 -5.30 1.39
C CYS A 51 1.07 -4.91 0.08
N LYS A 52 1.83 -4.71 -1.00
CA LYS A 52 1.26 -4.37 -2.32
C LYS A 52 0.30 -5.44 -2.83
N SER A 53 0.66 -6.71 -2.66
CA SER A 53 -0.15 -7.84 -3.10
C SER A 53 -1.49 -7.87 -2.36
N PHE A 54 -1.46 -7.73 -1.03
CA PHE A 54 -2.66 -7.63 -0.20
C PHE A 54 -3.59 -6.49 -0.65
N TRP A 55 -3.08 -5.27 -0.82
CA TRP A 55 -3.94 -4.15 -1.21
C TRP A 55 -4.44 -4.24 -2.66
N ASN A 56 -3.70 -4.90 -3.55
CA ASN A 56 -4.19 -5.22 -4.89
C ASN A 56 -5.37 -6.20 -4.85
N GLU A 57 -5.33 -7.18 -3.96
CA GLU A 57 -6.44 -8.12 -3.76
C GLU A 57 -7.66 -7.41 -3.15
N VAL A 58 -7.48 -6.54 -2.16
CA VAL A 58 -8.56 -5.70 -1.62
C VAL A 58 -9.19 -4.85 -2.72
N ARG A 59 -8.39 -4.19 -3.57
CA ARG A 59 -8.88 -3.42 -4.71
C ARG A 59 -9.66 -4.29 -5.70
N ARG A 60 -9.17 -5.50 -5.98
CA ARG A 60 -9.85 -6.47 -6.86
C ARG A 60 -11.19 -6.91 -6.27
N TYR A 61 -11.22 -7.27 -4.99
CA TYR A 61 -12.44 -7.65 -4.27
C TYR A 61 -13.48 -6.54 -4.31
N ARG A 62 -13.09 -5.32 -3.91
CA ARG A 62 -13.98 -4.16 -3.91
C ARG A 62 -14.51 -3.84 -5.31
N ARG A 63 -13.67 -3.95 -6.34
CA ARG A 63 -14.08 -3.76 -7.75
C ARG A 63 -15.13 -4.78 -8.20
N ILE A 64 -14.94 -6.07 -7.90
CA ILE A 64 -15.88 -7.13 -8.30
C ILE A 64 -17.23 -6.97 -7.60
N ASN A 65 -17.23 -6.50 -6.34
CA ASN A 65 -18.44 -6.26 -5.56
C ASN A 65 -19.04 -4.85 -5.75
N GLY A 66 -18.48 -4.03 -6.65
CA GLY A 66 -18.98 -2.66 -6.90
C GLY A 66 -18.76 -1.66 -5.74
N ILE A 67 -17.90 -1.99 -4.78
CA ILE A 67 -17.63 -1.17 -3.59
C ILE A 67 -16.64 -0.05 -3.94
N ARG A 68 -16.99 1.20 -3.60
CA ARG A 68 -16.11 2.39 -3.77
C ARG A 68 -15.93 3.13 -2.46
N PRO A 69 -14.76 3.78 -2.22
CA PRO A 69 -13.58 3.84 -3.10
C PRO A 69 -12.85 2.48 -3.22
N LEU A 70 -12.09 2.25 -4.30
CA LEU A 70 -11.38 0.97 -4.52
C LEU A 70 -10.27 0.72 -3.50
N LEU A 71 -9.58 1.79 -3.10
CA LEU A 71 -8.67 1.77 -1.96
C LEU A 71 -9.47 2.26 -0.74
N PRO A 72 -9.58 1.48 0.34
CA PRO A 72 -10.29 1.92 1.53
C PRO A 72 -9.54 3.07 2.24
N PRO A 73 -10.28 3.96 2.92
CA PRO A 73 -9.71 5.06 3.69
C PRO A 73 -8.85 4.53 4.85
N PRO A 74 -7.84 5.28 5.33
CA PRO A 74 -6.94 4.84 6.39
C PRO A 74 -7.62 4.26 7.64
N SER A 75 -8.74 4.86 8.07
CA SER A 75 -9.52 4.43 9.24
C SER A 75 -10.07 3.00 9.14
N GLU A 76 -10.34 2.49 7.93
CA GLU A 76 -10.86 1.14 7.71
C GLU A 76 -9.76 0.09 7.52
N ARG A 77 -8.51 0.52 7.29
CA ARG A 77 -7.45 -0.42 6.87
C ARG A 77 -7.06 -1.42 7.92
N GLU A 78 -7.07 -1.01 9.18
CA GLU A 78 -6.70 -1.88 10.30
C GLU A 78 -7.72 -3.00 10.49
N SER A 79 -9.01 -2.68 10.42
CA SER A 79 -10.07 -3.67 10.56
C SER A 79 -10.09 -4.66 9.39
N ILE A 80 -9.85 -4.20 8.15
CA ILE A 80 -9.73 -5.08 6.97
C ILE A 80 -8.56 -6.05 7.13
N LYS A 81 -7.39 -5.55 7.56
CA LYS A 81 -6.21 -6.39 7.83
C LYS A 81 -6.51 -7.42 8.92
N ALA A 82 -7.06 -6.98 10.06
CA ALA A 82 -7.38 -7.87 11.18
C ALA A 82 -8.32 -9.01 10.75
N LYS A 83 -9.41 -8.69 10.06
CA LYS A 83 -10.37 -9.68 9.54
C LYS A 83 -9.73 -10.65 8.56
N TYR A 84 -8.86 -10.16 7.67
CA TYR A 84 -8.15 -11.03 6.73
C TYR A 84 -7.20 -11.99 7.44
N PHE A 85 -6.46 -11.53 8.45
CA PHE A 85 -5.57 -12.40 9.22
C PHE A 85 -6.33 -13.43 10.08
N GLU A 86 -7.54 -13.11 10.53
CA GLU A 86 -8.39 -14.04 11.29
C GLU A 86 -9.06 -15.09 10.38
N THR A 87 -9.62 -14.66 9.25
CA THR A 87 -10.52 -15.49 8.43
C THR A 87 -9.91 -16.01 7.13
N GLY A 88 -8.78 -15.43 6.70
CA GLY A 88 -8.18 -15.66 5.39
C GLY A 88 -9.01 -15.14 4.21
N LYS A 89 -10.07 -14.35 4.44
CA LYS A 89 -11.00 -13.90 3.40
C LYS A 89 -11.31 -12.40 3.49
N PHE A 90 -11.54 -11.79 2.33
CA PHE A 90 -12.06 -10.43 2.23
C PHE A 90 -13.59 -10.43 2.40
N HIS A 91 -14.10 -9.44 3.14
CA HIS A 91 -15.52 -9.21 3.45
C HIS A 91 -15.83 -7.76 3.08
#